data_AF-A0AAV2M306-F1
#
_entry.id   AF-A0AAV2M306-F1
#
_cell.length_a   1.000
_cell.length_b   1.000
_cell.length_c   1.000
_cell.angle_alpha   90.00
_cell.angle_beta   90.00
_cell.angle_gamma   90.00
#
_symmetry.space_group_name_H-M   'P 1'
#
loop_
_entity.id
_entity.type
_entity.pdbx_description
1 polymer ?
#
loop_
_entity_poly.entity_id
_entity_poly.type
_entity_poly.pdbx_seq_one_letter_code
_entity_poly.pdbx_strand_id
1 'polypeptide(L)'
;MAENTFPVFSVDALVHFFRTEVLTGQESKHFSKSDLVPTPKPEVIQTLYMRVLHLLFRFKPECHSMVPLQANIQYPQYQEGVLSIVSVFIRMRQFLPMCLFFDFSMSDLLSPKKPRTLTILSAIMNFLQFRMLKMELLLEKQSKFREDRDRLQTIVRLNKEAEKKVSVLTTIPPEQQAEADELCAALSELHATTVQEYQEVNMKNDTIAEWKTKIAEKTQKLAQLKVEITNLKEDIAKLRSQIVESPEEFKSQMEKMRENVKNIKAAIVRL
;
A
#
# COMPACT_ATOMS: atom_id res chain seq x y z
N MET A 1 -41.00 46.40 33.23
CA MET A 1 -40.50 45.18 33.88
C MET A 1 -40.42 44.14 32.78
N ALA A 2 -39.22 43.78 32.34
CA ALA A 2 -39.08 42.76 31.30
C ALA A 2 -39.61 41.44 31.86
N GLU A 3 -40.61 40.86 31.20
CA GLU A 3 -41.12 39.53 31.56
C GLU A 3 -39.98 38.52 31.44
N ASN A 4 -39.81 37.67 32.44
CA ASN A 4 -38.81 36.62 32.39
C ASN A 4 -39.07 35.74 31.16
N THR A 5 -38.03 35.44 30.38
CA THR A 5 -38.14 34.63 29.16
C THR A 5 -38.32 33.13 29.44
N PHE A 6 -38.35 32.74 30.72
CA PHE A 6 -38.48 31.39 31.23
C PHE A 6 -39.61 31.31 32.28
N PRO A 7 -40.26 30.14 32.42
CA PRO A 7 -41.32 29.96 33.40
C PRO A 7 -40.79 30.06 34.83
N VAL A 8 -41.56 30.69 35.72
CA VAL A 8 -41.32 30.68 37.17
C VAL A 8 -42.10 29.52 37.77
N PHE A 9 -41.39 28.56 38.37
CA PHE A 9 -41.99 27.34 38.90
C PHE A 9 -42.47 27.51 40.35
N SER A 10 -43.43 26.67 40.74
CA SER A 10 -43.89 26.61 42.14
C SER A 10 -42.80 26.05 43.05
N VAL A 11 -42.87 26.39 44.35
CA VAL A 11 -41.94 25.89 45.36
C VAL A 11 -41.93 24.36 45.39
N ASP A 12 -43.09 23.74 45.23
CA ASP A 12 -43.25 22.29 45.11
C ASP A 12 -42.45 21.69 43.95
N ALA A 13 -42.61 22.25 42.76
CA ALA A 13 -41.91 21.79 41.57
C ALA A 13 -40.40 21.95 41.70
N LEU A 14 -39.94 23.08 42.26
CA LEU A 14 -38.52 23.31 42.52
C LEU A 14 -37.98 22.31 43.54
N VAL A 15 -38.65 22.10 44.67
CA VAL A 15 -38.21 21.12 45.67
C VAL A 15 -38.12 19.72 45.06
N HIS A 16 -39.14 19.29 44.33
CA HIS A 16 -39.13 17.99 43.68
C HIS A 16 -37.99 17.83 42.66
N PHE A 17 -37.81 18.84 41.80
CA PHE A 17 -36.77 18.83 40.77
C PHE A 17 -35.36 18.76 41.37
N PHE A 18 -35.04 19.66 42.31
CA PHE A 18 -33.70 19.70 42.90
C PHE A 18 -33.40 18.46 43.76
N ARG A 19 -34.40 17.83 44.38
CA ARG A 19 -34.22 16.54 45.08
C ARG A 19 -33.83 15.39 44.15
N THR A 20 -34.38 15.40 42.93
CA THR A 20 -34.26 14.28 41.99
C THR A 20 -33.04 14.44 41.08
N GLU A 21 -32.81 15.65 40.58
CA GLU A 21 -31.85 15.91 39.50
C GLU A 21 -30.53 16.56 39.96
N VAL A 22 -30.49 17.15 41.17
CA VAL A 22 -29.34 17.97 41.60
C VAL A 22 -28.72 17.50 42.91
N LEU A 23 -29.53 17.28 43.94
CA LEU A 23 -29.09 16.86 45.26
C LEU A 23 -28.88 15.34 45.34
N THR A 24 -28.01 14.89 46.25
CA THR A 24 -27.68 13.47 46.39
C THR A 24 -27.75 13.01 47.84
N GLY A 25 -28.02 11.72 48.06
CA GLY A 25 -27.94 11.09 49.38
C GLY A 25 -28.90 11.69 50.42
N GLN A 26 -28.35 12.15 51.54
CA GLN A 26 -29.13 12.74 52.64
C GLN A 26 -29.62 14.16 52.32
N GLU A 27 -28.88 14.92 51.51
CA GLU A 27 -29.24 16.30 51.16
C GLU A 27 -30.60 16.37 50.46
N SER A 28 -30.88 15.42 49.55
CA SER A 28 -32.17 15.35 48.86
C SER A 28 -33.32 15.00 49.81
N LYS A 29 -33.08 14.16 50.81
CA LYS A 29 -34.12 13.79 51.80
C LYS A 29 -34.48 14.97 52.70
N HIS A 30 -33.49 15.75 53.13
CA HIS A 30 -33.68 16.84 54.06
C HIS A 30 -34.15 18.15 53.41
N PHE A 31 -33.79 18.40 52.14
CA PHE A 31 -34.18 19.63 51.44
C PHE A 31 -35.69 19.73 51.29
N SER A 32 -36.33 20.79 51.75
CA SER A 32 -37.78 20.89 51.89
C SER A 32 -38.29 22.30 51.58
N LYS A 33 -39.61 22.48 51.53
CA LYS A 33 -40.22 23.81 51.30
C LYS A 33 -39.81 24.84 52.35
N SER A 34 -39.61 24.41 53.61
CA SER A 34 -39.21 25.30 54.70
C SER A 34 -37.81 25.88 54.54
N ASP A 35 -37.00 25.33 53.64
CA ASP A 35 -35.68 25.87 53.34
C ASP A 35 -35.73 27.01 52.31
N LEU A 36 -36.87 27.18 51.63
CA LEU A 36 -37.11 28.24 50.63
C LEU A 36 -38.14 29.28 51.09
N VAL A 37 -39.08 28.89 51.97
CA VAL A 37 -40.23 29.72 52.38
C VAL A 37 -40.45 29.60 53.89
N PRO A 38 -40.76 30.70 54.61
CA PRO A 38 -41.03 32.06 54.12
C PRO A 38 -39.77 32.82 53.71
N THR A 39 -38.63 32.48 54.31
CA THR A 39 -37.33 33.08 54.05
C THR A 39 -36.36 31.97 53.65
N PRO A 40 -35.70 32.06 52.48
CA PRO A 40 -34.72 31.07 52.08
C PRO A 40 -33.53 31.03 53.05
N LYS A 41 -33.07 29.83 53.41
CA LYS A 41 -31.90 29.65 54.29
C LYS A 41 -30.61 29.84 53.49
N PRO A 42 -29.74 30.81 53.83
CA PRO A 42 -28.51 31.10 53.07
C PRO A 42 -27.64 29.87 52.82
N GLU A 43 -27.45 29.02 53.83
CA GLU A 43 -26.58 27.84 53.78
C GLU A 43 -27.12 26.80 52.80
N VAL A 44 -28.45 26.64 52.75
CA VAL A 44 -29.11 25.71 51.81
C VAL A 44 -29.01 26.24 50.38
N ILE A 45 -29.21 27.54 50.17
CA ILE A 45 -29.09 28.17 48.84
C ILE A 45 -27.66 28.09 48.31
N GLN A 46 -26.66 28.37 49.16
CA GLN A 46 -25.25 28.22 48.82
C GLN A 46 -24.92 26.77 48.44
N THR A 47 -25.42 25.80 49.21
CA THR A 47 -25.26 24.37 48.93
C THR A 47 -25.89 23.97 47.60
N LEU A 48 -27.12 24.42 47.31
CA LEU A 48 -27.78 24.18 46.03
C LEU A 48 -26.95 24.69 44.86
N TYR A 49 -26.45 25.92 44.93
CA TYR A 49 -25.63 26.48 43.86
C TYR A 49 -24.30 25.75 43.69
N MET A 50 -23.63 25.35 44.79
CA MET A 50 -22.45 24.48 44.71
C MET A 50 -22.76 23.15 44.00
N ARG A 51 -23.90 22.52 44.32
CA ARG A 51 -24.31 21.27 43.68
C ARG A 51 -24.63 21.45 42.20
N VAL A 52 -25.27 22.55 41.81
CA VAL A 52 -25.49 22.90 40.39
C VAL A 52 -24.17 23.08 39.64
N LEU A 53 -23.22 23.81 40.23
CA LEU A 53 -21.89 24.01 39.64
C LEU A 53 -21.12 22.69 39.51
N HIS A 54 -21.22 21.82 40.51
CA HIS A 54 -20.62 20.48 40.45
C HIS A 54 -21.25 19.62 39.35
N LEU A 55 -22.58 19.62 39.24
CA LEU A 55 -23.31 18.87 38.22
C LEU A 55 -22.90 19.29 36.80
N LEU A 56 -22.78 20.59 36.56
CA LEU A 56 -22.53 21.14 35.23
C LEU A 56 -21.06 21.12 34.83
N PHE A 57 -20.17 21.52 35.74
CA PHE A 57 -18.76 21.78 35.43
C PHE A 57 -17.79 20.79 36.07
N ARG A 58 -18.31 19.77 36.79
CA ARG A 58 -17.49 18.87 37.62
C ARG A 58 -16.63 19.63 38.64
N PHE A 59 -17.08 20.82 39.03
CA PHE A 59 -16.41 21.67 40.00
C PHE A 59 -16.76 21.18 41.40
N LYS A 60 -15.81 20.50 42.06
CA LYS A 60 -16.08 19.88 43.35
C LYS A 60 -16.22 20.93 44.47
N PRO A 61 -16.97 20.63 45.54
CA PRO A 61 -17.07 21.52 46.71
C PRO A 61 -15.71 21.97 47.25
N GLU A 62 -14.76 21.04 47.34
CA GLU A 62 -13.40 21.31 47.84
C GLU A 62 -12.63 22.35 47.00
N CYS A 63 -12.98 22.50 45.71
CA CYS A 63 -12.35 23.49 44.84
C CYS A 63 -12.81 24.92 45.16
N HIS A 64 -13.91 25.12 45.89
CA HIS A 64 -14.35 26.46 46.29
C HIS A 64 -13.46 27.08 47.37
N SER A 65 -12.85 26.26 48.22
CA SER A 65 -11.91 26.67 49.27
C SER A 65 -10.49 26.96 48.78
N MET A 66 -10.18 26.67 47.51
CA MET A 66 -8.81 26.76 47.00
C MET A 66 -8.34 28.23 46.90
N VAL A 67 -7.22 28.52 47.58
CA VAL A 67 -6.59 29.84 47.58
C VAL A 67 -5.82 30.03 46.26
N PRO A 68 -6.03 31.13 45.52
CA PRO A 68 -5.20 31.44 44.36
C PRO A 68 -3.73 31.58 44.78
N LEU A 69 -2.81 30.92 44.07
CA LEU A 69 -1.36 30.95 44.35
C LEU A 69 -0.75 32.37 44.37
N GLN A 70 -1.42 33.33 43.73
CA GLN A 70 -1.00 34.72 43.62
C GLN A 70 -1.53 35.61 44.76
N ALA A 71 -2.39 35.10 45.63
CA ALA A 71 -2.95 35.87 46.71
C ALA A 71 -1.98 35.86 47.90
N ASN A 72 -1.30 36.99 48.14
CA ASN A 72 -0.41 37.18 49.29
C ASN A 72 -1.23 37.38 50.58
N ILE A 73 -1.97 36.34 50.98
CA ILE A 73 -2.89 36.34 52.11
C ILE A 73 -2.11 35.96 53.37
N GLN A 74 -2.06 36.88 54.35
CA GLN A 74 -1.63 36.55 55.70
C GLN A 74 -2.72 35.70 56.37
N TYR A 75 -2.35 34.49 56.80
CA TYR A 75 -3.22 33.48 57.44
C TYR A 75 -4.39 32.96 56.59
N PRO A 76 -4.10 32.16 55.55
CA PRO A 76 -5.11 31.59 54.66
C PRO A 76 -6.22 30.79 55.35
N GLN A 77 -5.92 30.13 56.48
CA GLN A 77 -6.90 29.31 57.19
C GLN A 77 -8.14 30.09 57.70
N TYR A 78 -8.03 31.38 57.98
CA TYR A 78 -9.18 32.18 58.45
C TYR A 78 -10.05 32.69 57.30
N GLN A 79 -9.61 32.52 56.05
CA GLN A 79 -10.31 33.01 54.87
C GLN A 79 -11.07 31.92 54.11
N GLU A 80 -10.94 30.65 54.50
CA GLU A 80 -11.50 29.52 53.76
C GLU A 80 -13.01 29.62 53.51
N GLY A 81 -13.79 30.00 54.53
CA GLY A 81 -15.24 30.18 54.41
C GLY A 81 -15.62 31.34 53.47
N VAL A 82 -14.88 32.46 53.53
CA VAL A 82 -15.12 33.63 52.66
C VAL A 82 -14.76 33.30 51.22
N LEU A 83 -13.64 32.61 51.00
CA LEU A 83 -13.18 32.18 49.68
C LEU A 83 -14.20 31.25 49.02
N SER A 84 -14.80 30.34 49.79
CA SER A 84 -15.83 29.44 49.30
C SER A 84 -17.04 30.21 48.75
N ILE A 85 -17.55 31.18 49.52
CA ILE A 85 -18.70 31.99 49.11
C ILE A 85 -18.36 32.86 47.88
N VAL A 86 -17.17 33.49 47.86
CA VAL A 86 -16.72 34.31 46.73
C VAL A 86 -16.55 33.46 45.47
N SER A 87 -16.04 32.23 45.61
CA SER A 87 -15.88 31.28 44.51
C SER A 87 -17.24 30.87 43.94
N VAL A 88 -18.23 30.58 44.79
CA VAL A 88 -19.61 30.31 44.36
C VAL A 88 -20.19 31.52 43.64
N PHE A 89 -20.02 32.73 44.18
CA PHE A 89 -20.52 33.96 43.57
C PHE A 89 -19.97 34.18 42.16
N ILE A 90 -18.66 34.13 41.99
CA ILE A 90 -18.00 34.36 40.70
C ILE A 90 -18.49 33.35 39.67
N ARG A 91 -18.57 32.07 40.04
CA ARG A 91 -18.98 31.00 39.14
C ARG A 91 -20.46 31.06 38.78
N MET A 92 -21.33 31.34 39.75
CA MET A 92 -22.75 31.54 39.49
C MET A 92 -22.99 32.74 38.58
N ARG A 93 -22.25 33.85 38.78
CA ARG A 93 -22.35 35.03 37.90
C ARG A 93 -21.90 34.74 36.47
N GLN A 94 -20.96 33.81 36.27
CA GLN A 94 -20.58 33.34 34.93
C GLN A 94 -21.61 32.38 34.33
N PHE A 95 -22.26 31.57 35.17
CA PHE A 95 -23.20 30.53 34.74
C PHE A 95 -24.61 31.06 34.44
N LEU A 96 -25.18 31.88 35.33
CA LEU A 96 -26.56 32.33 35.25
C LEU A 96 -26.97 33.05 33.95
N PRO A 97 -26.06 33.76 33.24
CA PRO A 97 -26.37 34.27 31.90
C PRO A 97 -26.79 33.17 30.91
N MET A 98 -26.28 31.94 31.05
CA MET A 98 -26.73 30.78 30.25
C MET A 98 -28.16 30.35 30.58
N CYS A 99 -28.63 30.67 31.79
CA CYS A 99 -30.01 30.47 32.23
C CYS A 99 -30.90 31.70 31.94
N LEU A 100 -30.39 32.70 31.23
CA LEU A 100 -31.04 33.99 30.96
C LEU A 100 -31.30 34.84 32.22
N PHE A 101 -30.48 34.68 33.26
CA PHE A 101 -30.51 35.50 34.47
C PHE A 101 -29.20 36.28 34.61
N PHE A 102 -29.26 37.61 34.56
CA PHE A 102 -28.06 38.45 34.37
C PHE A 102 -27.65 39.26 35.61
N ASP A 103 -28.58 39.54 36.51
CA ASP A 103 -28.41 40.51 37.59
C ASP A 103 -28.02 39.89 38.93
N PHE A 104 -27.34 38.74 38.93
CA PHE A 104 -26.95 38.02 40.15
C PHE A 104 -25.99 38.82 41.05
N SER A 105 -26.28 38.88 42.36
CA SER A 105 -25.54 39.69 43.33
C SER A 105 -25.16 38.91 44.58
N MET A 106 -24.24 39.44 45.39
CA MET A 106 -23.82 38.79 46.64
C MET A 106 -24.96 38.61 47.66
N SER A 107 -25.98 39.48 47.64
CA SER A 107 -27.15 39.30 48.52
C SER A 107 -27.93 38.03 48.20
N ASP A 108 -27.84 37.52 46.97
CA ASP A 108 -28.51 36.27 46.58
C ASP A 108 -27.89 35.03 47.23
N LEU A 109 -26.71 35.17 47.83
CA LEU A 109 -26.01 34.14 48.60
C LEU A 109 -26.08 34.39 50.11
N LEU A 110 -25.88 35.64 50.53
CA LEU A 110 -25.75 36.00 51.94
C LEU A 110 -27.10 36.31 52.61
N SER A 111 -28.04 36.88 51.87
CA SER A 111 -29.36 37.31 52.38
C SER A 111 -30.46 37.09 51.33
N PRO A 112 -30.67 35.82 50.91
CA PRO A 112 -31.56 35.47 49.82
C PRO A 112 -33.01 35.89 50.11
N LYS A 113 -33.65 36.53 49.13
CA LYS A 113 -35.06 36.94 49.21
C LYS A 113 -35.94 35.97 48.44
N LYS A 114 -37.01 35.48 49.08
CA LYS A 114 -37.96 34.51 48.50
C LYS A 114 -38.27 34.71 47.00
N PRO A 115 -38.84 35.86 46.55
CA PRO A 115 -39.23 35.99 45.14
C PRO A 115 -38.03 35.86 44.19
N ARG A 116 -36.88 36.39 44.61
CA ARG A 116 -35.66 36.40 43.80
C ARG A 116 -35.01 35.03 43.73
N THR A 117 -34.93 34.32 44.85
CA THR A 117 -34.42 32.95 44.92
C THR A 117 -35.27 32.00 44.07
N LEU A 118 -36.59 32.11 44.11
CA LEU A 118 -37.47 31.26 43.29
C LEU A 118 -37.28 31.53 41.79
N THR A 119 -37.09 32.79 41.39
CA THR A 119 -36.78 33.13 39.99
C THR A 119 -35.45 32.54 39.55
N ILE A 120 -34.39 32.66 40.35
CA ILE A 120 -33.07 32.10 40.03
C ILE A 120 -33.15 30.57 39.92
N LEU A 121 -33.75 29.90 40.89
CA LEU A 121 -33.91 28.44 40.86
C LEU A 121 -34.77 27.97 39.68
N SER A 122 -35.77 28.76 39.28
CA SER A 122 -36.59 28.47 38.10
C SER A 122 -35.79 28.60 36.79
N ALA A 123 -34.95 29.63 36.68
CA ALA A 123 -34.04 29.80 35.54
C ALA A 123 -33.09 28.59 35.41
N ILE A 124 -32.50 28.17 36.53
CA ILE A 124 -31.61 27.00 36.58
C ILE A 124 -32.36 25.72 36.21
N MET A 125 -33.55 25.50 36.76
CA MET A 125 -34.38 24.33 36.45
C MET A 125 -34.69 24.26 34.95
N ASN A 126 -35.12 25.37 34.35
CA ASN A 126 -35.41 25.46 32.92
C ASN A 126 -34.17 25.11 32.07
N PHE A 127 -33.01 25.66 32.40
CA PHE A 127 -31.76 25.32 31.72
C PHE A 127 -31.38 23.84 31.86
N LEU A 128 -31.49 23.28 33.06
CA LEU A 128 -31.15 21.88 33.31
C LEU A 128 -32.09 20.92 32.58
N GLN A 129 -33.39 21.20 32.53
CA GLN A 129 -34.35 20.42 31.74
C GLN A 129 -34.01 20.46 30.24
N PHE A 130 -33.71 21.64 29.68
CA PHE A 130 -33.25 21.75 28.30
C PHE A 130 -31.97 20.93 28.06
N ARG A 131 -31.01 21.00 28.98
CA ARG A 131 -29.77 20.23 28.90
C ARG A 131 -30.03 18.72 28.94
N MET A 132 -30.93 18.23 29.80
CA MET A 132 -31.28 16.81 29.87
C MET A 132 -31.86 16.32 28.53
N LEU A 133 -32.82 17.05 27.96
CA LEU A 133 -33.40 16.73 26.66
C LEU A 133 -32.35 16.70 25.54
N LYS A 134 -31.37 17.63 25.55
CA LYS A 134 -30.28 17.63 24.58
C LYS A 134 -29.22 16.55 24.85
N MET A 135 -29.04 16.14 26.10
CA MET A 135 -28.08 15.10 26.47
C MET A 135 -28.46 13.75 25.87
N GLU A 136 -29.75 13.39 25.83
CA GLU A 136 -30.21 12.14 25.21
C GLU A 136 -29.78 12.03 23.75
N LEU A 137 -30.00 13.10 22.97
CA LEU A 137 -29.56 13.17 21.57
C LEU A 137 -28.04 13.07 21.44
N LEU A 138 -27.28 13.73 22.32
CA LEU A 138 -25.82 13.69 22.30
C LEU A 138 -25.27 12.30 22.64
N LEU A 139 -25.87 11.61 23.61
CA LEU A 139 -25.47 10.24 24.00
C LEU A 139 -25.70 9.23 22.87
N GLU A 140 -26.81 9.36 22.13
CA GLU A 140 -27.06 8.51 20.96
C GLU A 140 -25.96 8.70 19.90
N LYS A 141 -25.61 9.96 19.60
CA LYS A 141 -24.53 10.28 18.66
C LYS A 141 -23.16 9.78 19.15
N GLN A 142 -22.90 9.90 20.45
CA GLN A 142 -21.68 9.40 21.07
C GLN A 142 -21.56 7.87 20.98
N SER A 143 -22.65 7.13 21.12
CA SER A 143 -22.65 5.66 20.96
C SER A 143 -22.25 5.25 19.54
N LYS A 144 -22.87 5.85 18.52
CA LYS A 144 -22.54 5.57 17.11
C LYS A 144 -21.08 5.89 16.79
N PHE A 145 -20.58 7.03 17.27
CA PHE A 145 -19.19 7.40 17.08
C PHE A 145 -18.22 6.41 17.76
N ARG A 146 -18.60 5.84 18.91
CA ARG A 146 -17.80 4.81 19.59
C ARG A 146 -17.74 3.52 18.77
N GLU A 147 -18.88 3.07 18.24
CA GLU A 147 -18.95 1.88 17.36
C GLU A 147 -18.06 2.06 16.12
N ASP A 148 -18.12 3.22 15.47
CA ASP A 148 -17.29 3.54 14.31
C ASP A 148 -15.79 3.57 14.66
N ARG A 149 -15.44 4.12 15.83
CA ARG A 149 -14.07 4.13 16.36
C ARG A 149 -13.55 2.71 16.60
N ASP A 150 -14.36 1.83 17.18
CA ASP A 150 -13.99 0.45 17.47
C ASP A 150 -13.85 -0.36 16.17
N ARG A 151 -14.73 -0.13 15.19
CA ARG A 151 -14.60 -0.70 13.84
C ARG A 151 -13.32 -0.23 13.15
N LEU A 152 -13.00 1.06 13.22
CA LEU A 152 -11.76 1.60 12.64
C LEU A 152 -10.52 0.97 13.29
N GLN A 153 -10.48 0.86 14.61
CA GLN A 153 -9.37 0.20 15.32
C GLN A 153 -9.20 -1.26 14.89
N THR A 154 -10.31 -1.96 14.65
CA THR A 154 -10.31 -3.35 14.18
C THR A 154 -9.74 -3.45 12.77
N ILE A 155 -10.21 -2.62 11.84
CA ILE A 155 -9.71 -2.56 10.45
C ILE A 155 -8.21 -2.22 10.44
N VAL A 156 -7.78 -1.22 11.22
CA VAL A 156 -6.36 -0.85 11.31
C VAL A 156 -5.50 -2.01 11.82
N ARG A 157 -6.00 -2.79 12.79
CA ARG A 157 -5.31 -3.98 13.29
C ARG A 157 -5.17 -5.05 12.21
N LEU A 158 -6.27 -5.34 11.50
CA LEU A 158 -6.29 -6.34 10.42
C LEU A 158 -5.40 -5.92 9.25
N ASN A 159 -5.38 -4.64 8.87
CA ASN A 159 -4.49 -4.13 7.83
C ASN A 159 -3.02 -4.34 8.21
N LYS A 160 -2.62 -4.03 9.46
CA LYS A 160 -1.25 -4.28 9.92
C LYS A 160 -0.87 -5.76 9.89
N GLU A 161 -1.81 -6.66 10.19
CA GLU A 161 -1.57 -8.09 10.10
C GLU A 161 -1.42 -8.54 8.64
N ALA A 162 -2.26 -8.03 7.74
CA ALA A 162 -2.17 -8.28 6.31
C ALA A 162 -0.84 -7.77 5.74
N GLU A 163 -0.40 -6.56 6.10
CA GLU A 163 0.91 -6.01 5.72
C GLU A 163 2.06 -6.92 6.16
N LYS A 164 2.02 -7.46 7.38
CA LYS A 164 3.01 -8.43 7.85
C LYS A 164 2.98 -9.72 7.03
N LYS A 165 1.80 -10.26 6.73
CA LYS A 165 1.65 -11.46 5.88
C LYS A 165 2.19 -11.24 4.48
N VAL A 166 1.89 -10.09 3.87
CA VAL A 166 2.45 -9.69 2.58
C VAL A 166 3.97 -9.63 2.66
N SER A 167 4.53 -8.93 3.65
CA SER A 167 5.98 -8.85 3.83
C SER A 167 6.63 -10.22 3.93
N VAL A 168 6.08 -11.15 4.72
CA VAL A 168 6.59 -12.52 4.82
C VAL A 168 6.53 -13.26 3.48
N LEU A 169 5.41 -13.19 2.76
CA LEU A 169 5.24 -13.88 1.48
C LEU A 169 6.09 -13.29 0.34
N THR A 170 6.36 -11.98 0.37
CA THR A 170 7.19 -11.30 -0.64
C THR A 170 8.68 -11.41 -0.36
N THR A 171 9.06 -11.87 0.83
CA THR A 171 10.48 -12.09 1.14
C THR A 171 10.86 -13.45 0.58
N ILE A 172 11.59 -13.45 -0.54
CA ILE A 172 12.19 -14.68 -1.07
C ILE A 172 13.28 -15.12 -0.09
N PRO A 173 13.21 -16.34 0.46
CA PRO A 173 14.27 -16.86 1.32
C PRO A 173 15.63 -16.78 0.62
N PRO A 174 16.71 -16.40 1.32
CA PRO A 174 18.03 -16.28 0.71
C PRO A 174 18.51 -17.61 0.09
N GLU A 175 18.07 -18.75 0.64
CA GLU A 175 18.33 -20.08 0.10
C GLU A 175 17.69 -20.27 -1.29
N GLN A 176 16.44 -19.85 -1.48
CA GLN A 176 15.74 -19.93 -2.77
C GLN A 176 16.31 -18.95 -3.80
N GLN A 177 16.73 -17.77 -3.35
CA GLN A 177 17.42 -16.82 -4.22
C GLN A 177 18.78 -17.37 -4.68
N ALA A 178 19.56 -17.95 -3.77
CA ALA A 178 20.83 -18.58 -4.11
C ALA A 178 20.67 -19.75 -5.08
N GLU A 179 19.66 -20.62 -4.87
CA GLU A 179 19.34 -21.70 -5.79
C GLU A 179 18.92 -21.19 -7.18
N ALA A 180 18.11 -20.13 -7.25
CA ALA A 180 17.71 -19.50 -8.50
C ALA A 180 18.91 -18.88 -9.26
N ASP A 181 19.85 -18.28 -8.53
CA ASP A 181 21.07 -17.70 -9.11
C ASP A 181 22.01 -18.79 -9.63
N GLU A 182 22.18 -19.90 -8.89
CA GLU A 182 22.95 -21.07 -9.33
C GLU A 182 22.35 -21.71 -10.59
N LEU A 183 21.02 -21.89 -10.63
CA LEU A 183 20.33 -22.41 -11.82
C LEU A 183 20.45 -21.46 -13.02
N CYS A 184 20.34 -20.15 -12.82
CA CYS A 184 20.55 -19.16 -13.88
C CYS A 184 21.98 -19.22 -14.43
N ALA A 185 22.98 -19.38 -13.56
CA ALA A 185 24.37 -19.54 -13.97
C ALA A 185 24.57 -20.83 -14.79
N ALA A 186 24.05 -21.96 -14.30
CA ALA A 186 24.12 -23.25 -15.00
C ALA A 186 23.41 -23.22 -16.36
N LEU A 187 22.24 -22.58 -16.45
CA LEU A 187 21.52 -22.40 -17.73
C LEU A 187 22.32 -21.53 -18.71
N SER A 188 22.97 -20.47 -18.22
CA SER A 188 23.80 -19.59 -19.05
C SER A 188 25.04 -20.30 -19.59
N GLU A 189 25.69 -21.11 -18.75
CA GLU A 189 26.83 -21.95 -19.15
C GLU A 189 26.39 -23.00 -20.19
N LEU A 190 25.32 -23.74 -19.91
CA LEU A 190 24.78 -24.73 -20.85
C LEU A 190 24.41 -24.10 -22.19
N HIS A 191 23.82 -22.91 -22.19
CA HIS A 191 23.50 -22.18 -23.40
C HIS A 191 24.77 -21.80 -24.18
N ALA A 192 25.80 -21.31 -23.51
CA ALA A 192 27.09 -20.99 -24.14
C ALA A 192 27.75 -22.23 -24.75
N THR A 193 27.77 -23.35 -24.04
CA THR A 193 28.28 -24.63 -24.55
C THR A 193 27.49 -25.10 -25.77
N THR A 194 26.15 -25.04 -25.71
CA THR A 194 25.29 -25.44 -26.83
C THR A 194 25.55 -24.59 -28.08
N VAL A 195 25.73 -23.28 -27.92
CA VAL A 195 26.05 -22.38 -29.04
C VAL A 195 27.43 -22.71 -29.63
N GLN A 196 28.44 -22.96 -28.79
CA GLN A 196 29.77 -23.36 -29.24
C GLN A 196 29.72 -24.68 -30.01
N GLU A 197 29.06 -25.70 -29.47
CA GLU A 197 28.91 -27.00 -30.13
C GLU A 197 28.22 -26.86 -31.50
N TYR A 198 27.17 -26.03 -31.59
CA TYR A 198 26.50 -25.75 -32.86
C TYR A 198 27.43 -25.10 -33.89
N GLN A 199 28.27 -24.15 -33.46
CA GLN A 199 29.28 -23.54 -34.32
C GLN A 199 30.32 -24.57 -34.80
N GLU A 200 30.80 -25.45 -33.92
CA GLU A 200 31.73 -26.51 -34.29
C GLU A 200 31.12 -27.51 -35.29
N VAL A 201 29.86 -27.88 -35.10
CA VAL A 201 29.12 -28.73 -36.04
C VAL A 201 29.00 -28.07 -37.41
N ASN A 202 28.70 -26.77 -37.47
CA ASN A 202 28.66 -26.03 -38.72
C ASN A 202 30.02 -25.99 -39.42
N MET A 203 31.11 -25.68 -38.71
CA MET A 203 32.46 -25.69 -39.30
C MET A 203 32.84 -27.07 -39.86
N LYS A 204 32.50 -28.15 -39.15
CA LYS A 204 32.72 -29.52 -39.62
C LYS A 204 31.88 -29.81 -40.86
N ASN A 205 30.62 -29.39 -40.91
CA ASN A 205 29.76 -29.54 -42.09
C ASN A 205 30.30 -28.79 -43.32
N ASP A 206 30.78 -27.56 -43.14
CA ASP A 206 31.43 -26.78 -44.21
C ASP A 206 32.67 -27.51 -44.73
N THR A 207 33.51 -28.01 -43.81
CA THR A 207 34.69 -28.80 -44.16
C THR A 207 34.31 -30.08 -44.94
N ILE A 208 33.26 -30.79 -44.51
CA ILE A 208 32.75 -31.97 -45.20
C ILE A 208 32.25 -31.61 -46.61
N ALA A 209 31.56 -30.47 -46.77
CA ALA A 209 31.09 -30.00 -48.07
C ALA A 209 32.28 -29.69 -49.00
N GLU A 210 33.32 -29.02 -48.51
CA GLU A 210 34.56 -28.79 -49.27
C GLU A 210 35.21 -30.10 -49.73
N TRP A 211 35.34 -31.09 -48.83
CA TRP A 211 35.91 -32.39 -49.18
C TRP A 211 35.06 -33.13 -50.21
N LYS A 212 33.72 -33.07 -50.11
CA LYS A 212 32.82 -33.63 -51.13
C LYS A 212 33.05 -33.00 -52.50
N THR A 213 33.21 -31.67 -52.57
CA THR A 213 33.52 -30.95 -53.81
C THR A 213 34.88 -31.39 -54.37
N LYS A 214 35.93 -31.45 -53.54
CA LYS A 214 37.27 -31.93 -53.95
C LYS A 214 37.23 -33.37 -54.48
N ILE A 215 36.46 -34.26 -53.82
CA ILE A 215 36.26 -35.63 -54.29
C ILE A 215 35.58 -35.63 -55.66
N ALA A 216 34.48 -34.88 -55.83
CA ALA A 216 33.77 -34.79 -57.10
C ALA A 216 34.67 -34.29 -58.25
N GLU A 217 35.47 -33.24 -58.01
CA GLU A 217 36.45 -32.73 -58.98
C GLU A 217 37.50 -33.78 -59.37
N LYS A 218 38.05 -34.50 -58.38
CA LYS A 218 39.04 -35.56 -58.61
C LYS A 218 38.41 -36.72 -59.39
N THR A 219 37.19 -37.12 -59.07
CA THR A 219 36.44 -38.14 -59.79
C THR A 219 36.15 -37.73 -61.23
N GLN A 220 35.78 -36.48 -61.48
CA GLN A 220 35.59 -35.95 -62.83
C GLN A 220 36.90 -35.98 -63.64
N LYS A 221 38.02 -35.53 -63.05
CA LYS A 221 39.35 -35.61 -63.69
C LYS A 221 39.75 -37.06 -63.99
N LEU A 222 39.48 -37.98 -63.08
CA LEU A 222 39.72 -39.41 -63.30
C LEU A 222 38.88 -39.95 -64.47
N ALA A 223 37.62 -39.55 -64.58
CA ALA A 223 36.75 -39.95 -65.69
C ALA A 223 37.26 -39.38 -67.03
N GLN A 224 37.68 -38.11 -67.06
CA GLN A 224 38.30 -37.50 -68.24
C GLN A 224 39.56 -38.26 -68.67
N LEU A 225 40.48 -38.54 -67.74
CA LEU A 225 41.68 -39.33 -68.01
C LEU A 225 41.36 -40.74 -68.53
N LYS A 226 40.30 -41.39 -68.01
CA LYS A 226 39.85 -42.69 -68.54
C LYS A 226 39.40 -42.58 -69.99
N VAL A 227 38.64 -41.54 -70.34
CA VAL A 227 38.21 -41.28 -71.72
C VAL A 227 39.41 -40.99 -72.63
N GLU A 228 40.38 -40.20 -72.16
CA GLU A 228 41.63 -39.95 -72.89
C GLU A 228 42.41 -41.25 -73.12
N ILE A 229 42.52 -42.11 -72.10
CA ILE A 229 43.17 -43.42 -72.24
C ILE A 229 42.43 -44.31 -73.26
N THR A 230 41.09 -44.32 -73.27
CA THR A 230 40.34 -45.08 -74.27
C THR A 230 40.55 -44.53 -75.68
N ASN A 231 40.53 -43.20 -75.84
CA ASN A 231 40.80 -42.55 -77.13
C ASN A 231 42.21 -42.88 -77.63
N LEU A 232 43.22 -42.77 -76.76
CA LEU A 232 44.61 -43.14 -77.10
C LEU A 232 44.73 -44.63 -77.46
N LYS A 233 44.00 -45.52 -76.78
CA LYS A 233 43.96 -46.95 -77.14
C LYS A 233 43.32 -47.18 -78.51
N GLU A 234 42.24 -46.47 -78.84
CA GLU A 234 41.64 -46.50 -80.17
C GLU A 234 42.58 -45.98 -81.25
N ASP A 235 43.28 -44.87 -80.98
CA ASP A 235 44.26 -44.31 -81.91
C ASP A 235 45.45 -45.26 -82.11
N ILE A 236 45.94 -45.91 -81.04
CA ILE A 236 46.93 -46.99 -81.14
C ILE A 236 46.39 -48.15 -81.99
N ALA A 237 45.13 -48.55 -81.82
CA ALA A 237 44.52 -49.62 -82.60
C ALA A 237 44.40 -49.26 -84.09
N LYS A 238 43.97 -48.03 -84.41
CA LYS A 238 43.92 -47.49 -85.78
C LYS A 238 45.31 -47.42 -86.42
N LEU A 239 46.31 -46.93 -85.68
CA LEU A 239 47.69 -46.91 -86.16
C LEU A 239 48.23 -48.32 -86.38
N ARG A 240 47.90 -49.29 -85.52
CA ARG A 240 48.26 -50.70 -85.72
C ARG A 240 47.58 -51.31 -86.95
N SER A 241 46.32 -51.00 -87.24
CA SER A 241 45.65 -51.53 -88.44
C SER A 241 46.24 -50.94 -89.73
N GLN A 242 46.65 -49.67 -89.72
CA GLN A 242 47.38 -49.06 -90.84
C GLN A 242 48.76 -49.69 -91.10
N ILE A 243 49.37 -50.31 -90.09
CA ILE A 243 50.70 -50.95 -90.21
C ILE A 243 50.62 -52.36 -90.84
N VAL A 244 49.45 -53.02 -90.86
CA VAL A 244 49.34 -54.46 -91.20
C VAL A 244 48.62 -54.77 -92.51
N GLU A 245 48.15 -53.77 -93.28
CA GLU A 245 47.39 -54.10 -94.49
C GLU A 245 48.22 -54.53 -95.70
N SER A 246 49.52 -54.21 -95.84
CA SER A 246 50.26 -54.82 -96.96
C SER A 246 51.79 -54.70 -97.04
N PRO A 247 52.57 -55.38 -96.18
CA PRO A 247 54.00 -55.56 -96.46
C PRO A 247 54.23 -56.38 -97.75
N GLU A 248 53.33 -57.32 -98.07
CA GLU A 248 53.45 -58.20 -99.25
C GLU A 248 52.98 -57.54 -100.55
N GLU A 249 51.89 -56.74 -100.59
CA GLU A 249 51.58 -55.98 -101.82
C GLU A 249 52.53 -54.81 -102.00
N PHE A 250 53.08 -54.21 -100.93
CA PHE A 250 54.12 -53.19 -101.05
C PHE A 250 55.41 -53.79 -101.64
N LYS A 251 55.78 -55.02 -101.26
CA LYS A 251 56.90 -55.76 -101.87
C LYS A 251 56.61 -56.14 -103.33
N SER A 252 55.38 -56.57 -103.63
CA SER A 252 54.95 -56.91 -104.99
C SER A 252 54.93 -55.68 -105.92
N GLN A 253 54.45 -54.53 -105.42
CA GLN A 253 54.50 -53.27 -106.15
C GLN A 253 55.94 -52.77 -106.32
N MET A 254 56.80 -52.91 -105.31
CA MET A 254 58.23 -52.59 -105.43
C MET A 254 58.93 -53.45 -106.48
N GLU A 255 58.69 -54.76 -106.52
CA GLU A 255 59.25 -55.67 -107.53
C GLU A 255 58.69 -55.36 -108.93
N LYS A 256 57.38 -55.10 -109.10
CA LYS A 256 56.82 -54.63 -110.38
C LYS A 256 57.42 -53.30 -110.84
N MET A 257 57.65 -52.36 -109.93
CA MET A 257 58.30 -51.08 -110.24
C MET A 257 59.77 -51.31 -110.64
N ARG A 258 60.46 -52.26 -109.99
CA ARG A 258 61.85 -52.62 -110.30
C ARG A 258 61.97 -53.30 -111.68
N GLU A 259 61.03 -54.16 -112.04
CA GLU A 259 60.94 -54.81 -113.35
C GLU A 259 60.63 -53.77 -114.45
N ASN A 260 59.71 -52.84 -114.19
CA ASN A 260 59.42 -51.72 -115.10
C ASN A 260 60.63 -50.80 -115.30
N VAL A 261 61.38 -50.48 -114.24
CA VAL A 261 62.62 -49.70 -114.34
C VAL A 261 63.71 -50.47 -115.13
N LYS A 262 63.77 -51.80 -115.00
CA LYS A 262 64.68 -52.65 -115.81
C LYS A 262 64.30 -52.66 -117.28
N ASN A 263 63.01 -52.76 -117.61
CA ASN A 263 62.51 -52.74 -118.98
C ASN A 263 62.71 -51.37 -119.65
N ILE A 264 62.50 -50.27 -118.92
CA ILE A 264 62.82 -48.92 -119.39
C ILE A 264 64.32 -48.76 -119.60
N LYS A 265 65.17 -49.28 -118.70
CA LYS A 265 66.64 -49.29 -118.89
C LYS A 265 67.09 -50.11 -120.10
N ALA A 266 66.44 -51.24 -120.38
CA ALA A 266 66.74 -52.07 -121.56
C ALA A 266 66.26 -51.42 -122.86
N ALA A 267 65.19 -50.63 -122.83
CA ALA A 267 64.72 -49.85 -123.98
C ALA A 267 65.58 -48.61 -124.30
N ILE A 268 66.32 -48.08 -123.32
CA ILE A 268 67.21 -46.91 -123.49
C ILE A 268 68.60 -47.28 -124.05
N VAL A 269 68.95 -48.57 -124.15
CA VAL A 269 70.25 -49.05 -124.70
C VAL A 269 70.15 -49.52 -126.17
N ARG A 270 69.02 -49.26 -126.86
CA ARG A 270 68.82 -49.57 -128.30
C ARG A 270 68.29 -48.39 -129.13
N LEU A 271 68.68 -47.18 -128.76
CA LEU A 271 68.74 -45.98 -129.61
C LEU A 271 70.03 -45.23 -129.26
#